data_AF-A0A4R3Y3H2-F1
#
_entry.id   AF-A0A4R3Y3H2-F1
#
_cell.length_a   1.000
_cell.length_b   1.000
_cell.length_c   1.000
_cell.angle_alpha   90.00
_cell.angle_beta   90.00
_cell.angle_gamma   90.00
#
_symmetry.space_group_name_H-M   'P 1'
#
loop_
_entity.id
_entity.type
_entity.pdbx_description
1 polymer ?
#
loop_
_entity_poly.entity_id
_entity_poly.type
_entity_poly.pdbx_seq_one_letter_code
_entity_poly.pdbx_strand_id
1 'polypeptide(L)'
;MAPLKFESNSGKQTALSLMSIIAGVTLAMGFRHFDGPGMTSNLAGFLLGLLLLFIGIAAFLVSGKQKIVIDPQARHIAIEDTTRFRTNKRTIFFNDIVDTGIGFLGKKSNFVSYYYINLHLKNGEIYPLFSPGRFFDGSSDRSIMETRRQQLEELIKNKQ
;
A
#
# COMPACT_ATOMS: atom_id res chain seq x y z
N MET A 1 -20.03 -9.14 18.81
CA MET A 1 -19.12 -8.13 18.23
C MET A 1 -19.32 -8.11 16.72
N ALA A 2 -19.43 -6.91 16.14
CA ALA A 2 -19.55 -6.72 14.69
C ALA A 2 -18.17 -6.92 14.02
N PRO A 3 -18.13 -7.34 12.73
CA PRO A 3 -16.87 -7.48 12.00
C PRO A 3 -16.20 -6.12 11.80
N LEU A 4 -14.92 -6.00 12.16
CA LEU A 4 -14.14 -4.80 11.88
C LEU A 4 -13.71 -4.80 10.41
N LYS A 5 -13.95 -3.69 9.71
CA LYS A 5 -13.60 -3.52 8.30
C LYS A 5 -12.65 -2.35 8.14
N PHE A 6 -11.54 -2.57 7.46
CA PHE A 6 -10.57 -1.55 7.08
C PHE A 6 -10.41 -1.54 5.57
N GLU A 7 -10.44 -0.34 4.99
CA GLU A 7 -10.24 -0.14 3.56
C GLU A 7 -9.07 0.80 3.32
N SER A 8 -8.21 0.46 2.36
CA SER A 8 -7.09 1.32 1.98
C SER A 8 -7.57 2.52 1.16
N ASN A 9 -7.01 3.70 1.40
CA ASN A 9 -7.28 4.90 0.60
C ASN A 9 -6.51 4.86 -0.74
N SER A 10 -7.07 4.19 -1.75
CA SER A 10 -6.48 4.07 -3.09
C SER A 10 -6.53 5.36 -3.91
N GLY A 11 -7.23 6.40 -3.42
CA GLY A 11 -7.42 7.67 -4.13
C GLY A 11 -6.11 8.44 -4.29
N LYS A 12 -5.26 8.46 -3.26
CA LYS A 12 -3.98 9.18 -3.28
C LYS A 12 -2.97 8.58 -4.28
N GLN A 13 -2.90 7.26 -4.40
CA GLN A 13 -2.05 6.58 -5.40
C GLN A 13 -2.52 6.87 -6.82
N THR A 14 -3.82 6.83 -7.03
CA THR A 14 -4.42 7.12 -8.34
C THR A 14 -4.15 8.57 -8.74
N ALA A 15 -4.34 9.53 -7.84
CA ALA A 15 -4.07 10.94 -8.10
C ALA A 15 -2.59 11.22 -8.44
N LEU A 16 -1.65 10.64 -7.68
CA LEU A 16 -0.22 10.78 -7.95
C LEU A 16 0.15 10.21 -9.33
N SER A 17 -0.36 9.01 -9.66
CA SER A 17 -0.11 8.38 -10.96
C SER A 17 -0.64 9.20 -12.13
N LEU A 18 -1.84 9.80 -12.00
CA LEU A 18 -2.42 10.67 -13.02
C LEU A 18 -1.59 11.94 -13.22
N MET A 19 -1.11 12.57 -12.15
CA MET A 19 -0.24 13.74 -12.26
C MET A 19 1.08 13.39 -12.97
N SER A 20 1.68 12.23 -12.67
CA SER A 20 2.89 11.76 -13.36
C SER A 20 2.65 11.50 -14.85
N ILE A 21 1.51 10.91 -15.22
CA ILE A 21 1.12 10.69 -16.62
C ILE A 21 0.97 12.03 -17.34
N ILE A 22 0.22 12.99 -16.77
CA ILE A 22 -0.02 14.30 -17.39
C ILE A 22 1.29 15.08 -17.57
N ALA A 23 2.14 15.11 -16.53
CA ALA A 23 3.44 15.75 -16.59
C ALA A 23 4.34 15.08 -17.65
N GLY A 24 4.36 13.74 -17.70
CA GLY A 24 5.12 12.96 -18.67
C GLY A 24 4.71 13.24 -20.12
N VAL A 25 3.40 13.26 -20.40
CA VAL A 25 2.86 13.61 -21.73
C VAL A 25 3.24 15.04 -22.11
N THR A 26 3.05 15.99 -21.20
CA THR A 26 3.34 17.42 -21.44
C THR A 26 4.81 17.63 -21.81
N LEU A 27 5.73 17.01 -21.05
CA LEU A 27 7.16 17.11 -21.32
C LEU A 27 7.56 16.40 -22.62
N ALA A 28 7.04 15.20 -22.86
CA ALA A 28 7.35 14.45 -24.09
C ALA A 28 6.85 15.16 -25.36
N MET A 29 5.70 15.83 -25.29
CA MET A 29 5.19 16.62 -26.43
C MET A 29 5.90 17.97 -26.57
N GLY A 30 6.19 18.66 -25.45
CA GLY A 30 6.86 19.97 -25.45
C GLY A 30 8.30 19.92 -25.94
N PHE A 31 9.03 18.84 -25.65
CA PHE A 31 10.43 18.66 -26.03
C PHE A 31 10.65 17.74 -27.23
N ARG A 32 9.61 17.44 -28.02
CA ARG A 32 9.68 16.52 -29.16
C ARG A 32 10.53 17.04 -30.33
N HIS A 33 10.75 18.36 -30.44
CA HIS A 33 11.53 18.95 -31.53
C HIS A 33 13.00 19.05 -31.15
N PHE A 34 13.84 18.30 -31.86
CA PHE A 34 15.28 18.21 -31.64
C PHE A 34 16.09 19.19 -32.51
N ASP A 35 15.42 20.09 -33.22
CA ASP A 35 16.04 20.98 -34.18
C ASP A 35 16.36 22.33 -33.53
N GLY A 36 17.59 22.51 -33.01
CA GLY A 36 18.08 23.81 -32.56
C GLY A 36 19.25 23.79 -31.55
N PRO A 37 19.86 24.96 -31.26
CA PRO A 37 20.90 25.11 -30.24
C PRO A 37 20.30 24.82 -28.87
N GLY A 38 20.77 23.77 -28.18
CA GLY A 38 20.14 23.25 -26.96
C GLY A 38 19.61 21.81 -27.08
N MET A 39 19.95 21.10 -28.16
CA MET A 39 19.62 19.69 -28.43
C MET A 39 19.76 18.77 -27.20
N THR A 40 20.79 18.97 -26.37
CA THR A 40 21.04 18.21 -25.14
C THR A 40 19.97 18.44 -24.06
N SER A 41 19.48 19.67 -23.92
CA SER A 41 18.44 20.05 -22.95
C SER A 41 17.06 19.56 -23.38
N ASN A 42 16.77 19.60 -24.68
CA ASN A 42 15.51 19.10 -25.23
C ASN A 42 15.44 17.56 -25.15
N LEU A 43 16.54 16.86 -25.45
CA LEU A 43 16.61 15.41 -25.30
C LEU A 43 16.39 14.96 -23.84
N ALA A 44 16.99 15.68 -22.89
CA ALA A 44 16.82 15.39 -21.47
C ALA A 44 15.35 15.60 -21.01
N GLY A 45 14.70 16.68 -21.44
CA GLY A 45 13.29 16.94 -21.16
C GLY A 45 12.36 15.87 -21.74
N PHE A 46 12.64 15.40 -22.95
CA PHE A 46 11.90 14.32 -23.61
C PHE A 46 12.05 12.98 -22.87
N LEU A 47 13.29 12.59 -22.53
CA LEU A 47 13.58 11.35 -21.78
C LEU A 47 12.96 11.38 -20.38
N LEU A 48 13.02 12.52 -19.69
CA LEU A 48 12.35 12.70 -18.41
C LEU A 48 10.82 12.58 -18.54
N GLY A 49 10.25 13.16 -19.61
CA GLY A 49 8.84 13.01 -19.94
C GLY A 49 8.42 11.55 -20.14
N LEU A 50 9.18 10.78 -20.92
CA LEU A 50 8.94 9.35 -21.12
C LEU A 50 9.07 8.56 -19.82
N LEU A 51 10.10 8.84 -19.01
CA LEU A 51 10.31 8.16 -17.73
C LEU A 51 9.11 8.39 -16.79
N LEU A 52 8.67 9.63 -16.64
CA LEU A 52 7.52 9.99 -15.81
C LEU A 52 6.23 9.35 -16.34
N LEU A 53 6.06 9.28 -17.66
CA LEU A 53 4.93 8.63 -18.29
C LEU A 53 4.90 7.12 -17.98
N PHE A 54 6.01 6.41 -18.16
CA PHE A 54 6.10 4.97 -17.87
C PHE A 54 5.88 4.67 -16.39
N ILE A 55 6.50 5.44 -15.49
CA ILE A 55 6.31 5.28 -14.04
C ILE A 55 4.84 5.56 -13.67
N GLY A 56 4.24 6.60 -14.23
CA GLY A 56 2.84 6.97 -14.01
C GLY A 56 1.89 5.86 -14.45
N ILE A 57 2.07 5.31 -15.66
CA ILE A 57 1.27 4.20 -16.17
C ILE A 57 1.46 2.95 -15.29
N ALA A 58 2.70 2.58 -14.97
CA ALA A 58 2.97 1.42 -14.11
C ALA A 58 2.34 1.58 -12.71
N ALA A 59 2.47 2.75 -12.08
CA ALA A 59 1.86 3.03 -10.79
C ALA A 59 0.32 3.00 -10.86
N PHE A 60 -0.27 3.52 -11.94
CA PHE A 60 -1.71 3.47 -12.17
C PHE A 60 -2.23 2.04 -12.33
N LEU A 61 -1.47 1.20 -13.02
CA LEU A 61 -1.78 -0.21 -13.22
C LEU A 61 -1.68 -1.04 -11.92
N VAL A 62 -0.72 -0.70 -11.06
CA VAL A 62 -0.50 -1.35 -9.75
C VAL A 62 -1.43 -0.79 -8.66
N SER A 63 -2.07 0.36 -8.91
CA SER A 63 -3.07 0.93 -8.00
C SER A 63 -4.20 -0.08 -7.73
N GLY A 64 -4.51 -0.26 -6.46
CA GLY A 64 -5.47 -1.25 -6.00
C GLY A 64 -6.02 -0.93 -4.62
N LYS A 65 -7.18 -1.49 -4.32
CA LYS A 65 -7.85 -1.40 -3.02
C LYS A 65 -7.57 -2.68 -2.24
N GLN A 66 -7.09 -2.54 -1.02
CA GLN A 66 -7.04 -3.64 -0.07
C GLN A 66 -8.16 -3.46 0.95
N LYS A 67 -8.94 -4.51 1.15
CA LYS A 67 -9.99 -4.61 2.16
C LYS A 67 -9.60 -5.68 3.16
N ILE A 68 -9.55 -5.31 4.43
CA ILE A 68 -9.27 -6.22 5.53
C ILE A 68 -10.55 -6.32 6.36
N VAL A 69 -11.10 -7.52 6.46
CA VAL A 69 -12.27 -7.82 7.28
C VAL A 69 -11.83 -8.80 8.37
N ILE A 70 -11.90 -8.35 9.61
CA ILE A 70 -11.66 -9.20 10.77
C ILE A 70 -13.04 -9.67 11.24
N ASP A 71 -13.28 -10.98 11.18
CA ASP A 71 -14.52 -11.59 11.62
C ASP A 71 -14.32 -12.34 12.96
N PRO A 72 -14.80 -11.78 14.09
CA PRO A 72 -14.69 -12.42 15.41
C PRO A 72 -15.62 -13.61 15.62
N GLN A 73 -16.63 -13.81 14.76
CA GLN A 73 -17.55 -14.95 14.83
C GLN A 73 -16.99 -16.12 14.04
N ALA A 74 -16.55 -15.86 12.81
CA ALA A 74 -15.96 -16.87 11.93
C ALA A 74 -14.46 -17.11 12.19
N ARG A 75 -13.87 -16.43 13.19
CA ARG A 75 -12.47 -16.59 13.68
C ARG A 75 -11.42 -16.54 12.58
N HIS A 76 -11.58 -15.63 11.64
CA HIS A 76 -10.62 -15.41 10.58
C HIS A 76 -10.49 -13.95 10.18
N ILE A 77 -9.38 -13.64 9.55
CA ILE A 77 -9.09 -12.38 8.88
C ILE A 77 -9.20 -12.66 7.39
N ALA A 78 -10.19 -12.04 6.74
CA ALA A 78 -10.32 -12.06 5.29
C ALA A 78 -9.64 -10.81 4.71
N ILE A 79 -8.65 -11.03 3.86
CA ILE A 79 -7.94 -9.99 3.13
C ILE A 79 -8.32 -10.11 1.65
N GLU A 80 -8.84 -9.03 1.09
CA GLU A 80 -9.19 -8.92 -0.32
C GLU A 80 -8.37 -7.79 -0.95
N ASP A 81 -7.43 -8.16 -1.80
CA ASP A 81 -6.60 -7.26 -2.59
C ASP A 81 -7.17 -7.17 -4.00
N THR A 82 -7.79 -6.04 -4.32
CA THR A 82 -8.31 -5.76 -5.66
C THR A 82 -7.37 -4.80 -6.37
N THR A 83 -6.64 -5.30 -7.36
CA THR A 83 -5.94 -4.47 -8.35
C THR A 83 -6.80 -4.31 -9.60
N ARG A 84 -6.40 -3.45 -10.54
CA ARG A 84 -7.11 -3.30 -11.81
C ARG A 84 -7.14 -4.57 -12.68
N PHE A 85 -6.23 -5.52 -12.44
CA PHE A 85 -6.10 -6.75 -13.24
C PHE A 85 -6.49 -8.02 -12.50
N ARG A 86 -6.44 -8.03 -11.16
CA ARG A 86 -6.67 -9.24 -10.37
C ARG A 86 -7.23 -8.90 -9.00
N THR A 87 -8.23 -9.67 -8.58
CA THR A 87 -8.64 -9.78 -7.18
C THR A 87 -7.98 -11.00 -6.57
N ASN A 88 -7.18 -10.78 -5.53
CA ASN A 88 -6.61 -11.85 -4.70
C ASN A 88 -7.34 -11.86 -3.36
N LYS A 89 -7.78 -13.04 -2.94
CA LYS A 89 -8.43 -13.25 -1.64
C LYS A 89 -7.57 -14.18 -0.82
N ARG A 90 -7.22 -13.75 0.39
CA ARG A 90 -6.49 -14.54 1.36
C ARG A 90 -7.26 -14.57 2.67
N THR A 91 -7.39 -15.75 3.25
CA THR A 91 -8.00 -15.94 4.56
C THR A 91 -6.94 -16.45 5.52
N ILE A 92 -6.84 -15.83 6.69
CA ILE A 92 -5.94 -16.23 7.78
C ILE A 92 -6.80 -16.56 9.00
N PHE A 93 -6.75 -17.80 9.48
CA PHE A 93 -7.50 -18.19 10.67
C PHE A 93 -6.78 -17.74 11.94
N PHE A 94 -7.54 -17.40 12.99
CA PHE A 94 -6.94 -16.99 14.27
C PHE A 94 -6.09 -18.10 14.88
N ASN A 95 -6.49 -19.36 14.65
CA ASN A 95 -5.73 -20.52 15.10
C ASN A 95 -4.36 -20.65 14.44
N ASP A 96 -4.13 -20.00 13.30
CA ASP A 96 -2.85 -20.02 12.61
C ASP A 96 -1.91 -18.92 13.09
N ILE A 97 -2.41 -17.95 13.86
CA ILE A 97 -1.64 -16.82 14.39
C ILE A 97 -1.02 -17.24 15.73
N VAL A 98 0.31 -17.18 15.82
CA VAL A 98 1.08 -17.49 17.03
C VAL A 98 1.37 -16.22 17.83
N ASP A 99 1.72 -15.13 17.14
CA ASP A 99 2.09 -13.87 17.76
C ASP A 99 1.79 -12.69 16.82
N THR A 100 1.71 -11.47 17.39
CA THR A 100 1.54 -10.24 16.62
C THR A 100 2.58 -9.18 17.00
N GLY A 101 3.21 -8.58 16.00
CA GLY A 101 4.22 -7.52 16.19
C GLY A 101 3.86 -6.24 15.43
N ILE A 102 4.58 -5.15 15.72
CA ILE A 102 4.53 -3.92 14.90
C ILE A 102 5.77 -3.86 14.01
N GLY A 103 5.54 -3.86 12.70
CA GLY A 103 6.54 -3.50 11.71
C GLY A 103 6.49 -2.02 11.36
N PHE A 104 7.58 -1.52 10.77
CA PHE A 104 7.65 -0.16 10.25
C PHE A 104 8.36 -0.14 8.90
N LEU A 105 7.95 0.78 8.03
CA LEU A 105 8.64 1.06 6.77
C LEU A 105 9.09 2.53 6.79
N GLY A 106 10.41 2.72 6.75
CA GLY A 106 11.07 4.03 6.76
C GLY A 106 12.34 4.03 7.61
N LYS A 107 13.13 5.11 7.55
CA LYS A 107 14.30 5.33 8.41
C LYS A 107 13.96 6.32 9.53
N LYS A 108 14.42 6.03 10.74
CA LYS A 108 14.23 6.88 11.93
C LYS A 108 14.85 8.28 11.78
N SER A 109 15.90 8.42 10.96
CA SER A 109 16.53 9.71 10.63
C SER A 109 15.68 10.63 9.75
N ASN A 110 14.60 10.12 9.12
CA ASN A 110 13.76 10.86 8.16
C ASN A 110 12.26 10.89 8.56
N PHE A 111 11.93 10.72 9.84
CA PHE A 111 10.53 10.63 10.32
C PHE A 111 9.78 9.45 9.67
N VAL A 112 9.81 8.28 10.35
CA VAL A 112 9.16 7.03 9.95
C VAL A 112 7.77 7.29 9.37
N SER A 113 7.55 6.84 8.12
CA SER A 113 6.38 7.25 7.36
C SER A 113 5.18 6.33 7.55
N TYR A 114 5.38 5.03 7.81
CA TYR A 114 4.30 4.05 7.96
C TYR A 114 4.63 2.90 8.94
N TYR A 115 3.66 2.54 9.78
CA TYR A 115 3.62 1.39 10.67
C TYR A 115 2.59 0.38 10.16
N TYR A 116 2.86 -0.90 10.39
CA TYR A 116 2.00 -2.02 10.01
C TYR A 116 2.05 -3.13 11.07
N ILE A 117 1.11 -4.07 11.02
CA ILE A 117 1.03 -5.17 11.99
C ILE A 117 1.58 -6.43 11.33
N ASN A 118 2.55 -7.09 11.96
CA ASN A 118 3.06 -8.39 11.53
C ASN A 118 2.30 -9.50 12.25
N LEU A 119 1.74 -10.43 11.48
CA LEU A 119 1.18 -11.68 12.00
C LEU A 119 2.23 -12.78 11.85
N HIS A 120 2.66 -13.35 12.97
CA HIS A 120 3.52 -14.52 12.96
C HIS A 120 2.63 -15.76 12.88
N LEU A 121 2.72 -16.49 11.77
CA LEU A 121 1.90 -17.67 11.51
C LEU A 121 2.61 -18.96 11.97
N LYS A 122 1.83 -20.00 12.29
CA LYS A 122 2.32 -21.32 12.73
C LYS A 122 3.26 -21.99 11.73
N ASN A 123 3.10 -21.69 10.44
CA ASN A 123 3.95 -22.19 9.37
C ASN A 123 5.32 -21.47 9.28
N GLY A 124 5.59 -20.52 10.18
CA GLY A 124 6.80 -19.69 10.18
C GLY A 124 6.75 -18.48 9.24
N GLU A 125 5.65 -18.28 8.50
CA GLU A 125 5.45 -17.11 7.65
C GLU A 125 5.13 -15.86 8.49
N ILE A 126 5.70 -14.73 8.10
CA ILE A 126 5.35 -13.42 8.66
C ILE A 126 4.49 -12.69 7.64
N TYR A 127 3.24 -12.45 7.99
CA TYR A 127 2.29 -11.75 7.14
C TYR A 127 2.12 -10.28 7.57
N PRO A 128 2.50 -9.29 6.74
CA PRO A 128 2.29 -7.88 7.05
C PRO A 128 0.82 -7.49 6.82
N LEU A 129 0.04 -7.46 7.89
CA LEU A 129 -1.29 -6.88 7.93
C LEU A 129 -1.18 -5.35 7.88
N PHE A 130 -2.02 -4.69 7.08
CA PHE A 130 -1.86 -3.27 6.70
C PHE A 130 -0.55 -3.00 5.95
N SER A 131 -0.25 -3.83 4.94
CA SER A 131 1.01 -3.80 4.19
C SER A 131 1.45 -2.38 3.83
N PRO A 132 2.72 -2.02 4.07
CA PRO A 132 3.22 -0.71 3.76
C PRO A 132 3.13 -0.44 2.25
N GLY A 133 2.67 0.75 1.88
CA GLY A 133 2.27 1.09 0.51
C GLY A 133 0.77 0.95 0.24
N ARG A 134 -0.04 0.42 1.17
CA ARG A 134 -1.50 0.58 1.16
C ARG A 134 -1.85 1.65 2.20
N PHE A 135 -2.27 2.83 1.76
CA PHE A 135 -2.48 4.00 2.63
C PHE A 135 -3.73 3.81 3.51
N PHE A 136 -3.58 3.17 4.66
CA PHE A 136 -4.65 3.03 5.65
C PHE A 136 -4.65 4.22 6.61
N ASP A 137 -5.84 4.65 7.06
CA ASP A 137 -5.95 5.72 8.03
C ASP A 137 -5.30 5.32 9.36
N GLY A 138 -4.47 6.21 9.88
CA GLY A 138 -3.68 6.00 11.10
C GLY A 138 -2.39 5.18 10.91
N SER A 139 -2.07 4.72 9.69
CA SER A 139 -0.83 3.96 9.44
C SER A 139 0.45 4.78 9.68
N SER A 140 0.39 6.11 9.68
CA SER A 140 1.53 6.97 10.04
C SER A 140 1.71 7.14 11.56
N ASP A 141 0.75 6.70 12.37
CA ASP A 141 0.79 6.83 13.83
C ASP A 141 0.98 5.46 14.49
N ARG A 142 2.07 5.34 15.24
CA ARG A 142 2.40 4.13 15.99
C ARG A 142 1.34 3.78 17.02
N SER A 143 0.81 4.77 17.74
CA SER A 143 -0.16 4.57 18.83
C SER A 143 -1.46 3.97 18.31
N ILE A 144 -1.92 4.45 17.14
CA ILE A 144 -3.12 3.93 16.48
C ILE A 144 -2.89 2.48 16.03
N MET A 145 -1.73 2.15 15.45
CA MET A 145 -1.43 0.76 15.05
C MET A 145 -1.26 -0.16 16.26
N GLU A 146 -0.64 0.31 17.34
CA GLU A 146 -0.49 -0.45 18.57
C GLU A 146 -1.84 -0.76 19.21
N THR A 147 -2.74 0.23 19.27
CA THR A 147 -4.12 0.04 19.75
C THR A 147 -4.86 -1.00 18.91
N ARG A 148 -4.73 -0.94 17.58
CA ARG A 148 -5.34 -1.94 16.67
C ARG A 148 -4.74 -3.34 16.87
N ARG A 149 -3.43 -3.43 17.12
CA ARG A 149 -2.75 -4.70 17.44
C ARG A 149 -3.29 -5.28 18.74
N GLN A 150 -3.40 -4.48 19.80
CA GLN A 150 -3.97 -4.90 21.08
C GLN A 150 -5.42 -5.39 20.93
N GLN A 151 -6.26 -4.65 20.19
CA GLN A 151 -7.63 -5.08 19.88
C GLN A 151 -7.65 -6.41 19.13
N LEU A 152 -6.74 -6.62 18.17
CA LEU A 152 -6.62 -7.88 17.44
C LEU A 152 -6.21 -9.03 18.38
N GLU A 153 -5.23 -8.81 19.26
CA GLU A 153 -4.79 -9.81 20.23
C GLU A 153 -5.89 -10.17 21.22
N GLU A 154 -6.63 -9.19 21.71
CA GLU A 154 -7.80 -9.44 22.55
C GLU A 154 -8.82 -10.30 21.81
N LEU A 155 -9.14 -9.99 20.55
CA LEU A 155 -10.08 -10.79 19.75
C LEU A 155 -9.60 -12.23 19.50
N ILE A 156 -8.28 -12.43 19.38
CA ILE A 156 -7.66 -13.76 19.23
C ILE A 156 -7.72 -14.53 20.55
N LYS A 157 -7.44 -13.88 21.69
CA LYS A 157 -7.33 -14.48 23.03
C LYS A 157 -8.69 -14.69 23.73
N ASN A 158 -9.63 -13.75 23.64
CA ASN A 158 -10.91 -13.78 24.39
C ASN A 158 -11.89 -14.89 23.97
N LYS A 159 -11.52 -15.77 23.03
CA LYS A 159 -12.37 -16.89 22.57
C LYS A 159 -11.58 -18.19 22.32
N GLN A 160 -10.41 -18.33 22.93
CA GLN A 160 -9.82 -19.66 23.18
C GLN A 160 -10.57 -20.33 24.33
#